data_AF-A0A0H5Q4T9-F1
#
_entry.id   AF-A0A0H5Q4T9-F1
#
_cell.length_a   1.000
_cell.length_b   1.000
_cell.length_c   1.000
_cell.angle_alpha   90.00
_cell.angle_beta   90.00
_cell.angle_gamma   90.00
#
_symmetry.space_group_name_H-M   'P 1'
#
loop_
_entity.id
_entity.type
_entity.pdbx_description
1 polymer ?
#
loop_
_entity_poly.entity_id
_entity_poly.type
_entity_poly.pdbx_seq_one_letter_code
_entity_poly.pdbx_strand_id
1 'polypeptide(L)' 'MAKGGSGDVLAGMIAALLGQKHLREERRAENNTAELVADAVLYHGLAGDLCAQKLGEYAMLPTDLIDALPEILARYSR' A
#
# COMPACT_ATOMS: atom_id res chain seq x y z
N MET A 1 -13.42 -1.15 3.05
CA MET A 1 -12.25 -1.86 3.62
C MET A 1 -12.34 -2.19 5.13
N ALA A 2 -13.49 -2.03 5.79
CA ALA A 2 -13.66 -2.39 7.21
C ALA A 2 -13.81 -3.93 7.38
N LYS A 3 -12.70 -4.67 7.23
CA LYS A 3 -12.62 -6.14 7.28
C LYS A 3 -11.42 -6.55 8.12
N GLY A 4 -11.54 -7.61 8.93
CA GLY A 4 -10.40 -8.19 9.62
C GLY A 4 -9.34 -8.62 8.61
N GLY A 5 -8.07 -8.25 8.83
CA GLY A 5 -6.95 -8.54 7.93
C GLY A 5 -6.48 -7.37 7.06
N SER A 6 -7.29 -6.32 6.85
CA SER A 6 -6.82 -5.15 6.07
C SER A 6 -5.67 -4.40 6.76
N GLY A 7 -5.69 -4.34 8.10
CA GLY A 7 -4.60 -3.79 8.90
C GLY A 7 -3.29 -4.57 8.76
N ASP A 8 -3.36 -5.90 8.60
CA ASP A 8 -2.16 -6.74 8.40
C ASP A 8 -1.50 -6.44 7.05
N VAL A 9 -2.32 -6.22 6.01
CA VAL A 9 -1.83 -5.78 4.69
C VAL A 9 -1.13 -4.42 4.82
N LEU A 10 -1.75 -3.44 5.48
CA LEU A 10 -1.13 -2.12 5.68
C LEU A 10 0.17 -2.21 6.48
N ALA A 11 0.20 -2.98 7.56
CA ALA A 11 1.40 -3.17 8.38
C ALA A 11 2.53 -3.81 7.56
N GLY A 12 2.22 -4.82 6.74
CA GLY A 12 3.17 -5.44 5.81
C GLY A 12 3.72 -4.47 4.77
N MET A 13 2.86 -3.60 4.21
CA MET A 13 3.28 -2.56 3.26
C MET A 13 4.23 -1.54 3.89
N ILE A 14 3.92 -1.06 5.09
CA ILE A 14 4.79 -0.14 5.84
C ILE A 14 6.15 -0.81 6.08
N ALA A 15 6.16 -2.05 6.57
CA ALA A 15 7.39 -2.79 6.82
C ALA A 15 8.22 -2.99 5.55
N ALA A 16 7.58 -3.34 4.43
CA ALA A 16 8.25 -3.54 3.14
C ALA A 16 8.89 -2.26 2.60
N LEU A 17 8.16 -1.14 2.61
CA LEU A 17 8.67 0.15 2.11
C LEU A 17 9.80 0.69 2.99
N LEU A 18 9.69 0.56 4.31
CA LEU A 18 10.78 0.93 5.23
C LEU A 18 12.00 0.01 5.06
N GLY A 19 11.81 -1.29 4.85
CA GLY A 19 12.90 -2.24 4.58
C GLY A 19 13.65 -1.94 3.28
N GLN A 20 12.95 -1.40 2.27
CA GLN A 20 13.52 -1.00 0.98
C GLN A 20 14.11 0.41 0.97
N LYS A 21 14.10 1.14 2.10
CA LYS A 21 14.60 2.52 2.21
C LYS A 21 16.01 2.71 1.62
N HIS A 22 16.88 1.70 1.76
CA HIS A 22 18.26 1.72 1.26
C HIS A 22 18.38 1.65 -0.27
N LEU A 23 17.34 1.23 -0.99
CA LEU A 23 17.32 1.08 -2.45
C LEU A 23 16.92 2.36 -3.18
N ARG A 24 16.37 3.37 -2.47
CA ARG A 24 15.93 4.63 -3.07
C ARG A 24 17.11 5.60 -3.13
N GLU A 25 17.94 5.46 -4.17
CA GLU A 25 19.18 6.23 -4.38
C GLU A 25 18.95 7.76 -4.43
N GLU A 26 17.80 8.20 -4.96
CA GLU A 26 17.46 9.60 -5.17
C GLU A 26 17.01 10.33 -3.90
N ARG A 27 16.53 9.60 -2.87
CA ARG A 27 16.06 10.17 -1.60
C ARG A 27 17.06 10.00 -0.47
N ARG A 28 18.35 10.20 -0.77
CA ARG A 28 19.42 10.43 0.23
C ARG A 28 19.26 11.76 0.99
N ALA A 29 18.17 12.50 0.78
CA ALA A 29 17.72 13.52 1.69
C ALA A 29 17.30 12.90 3.04
N GLU A 30 17.46 13.68 4.10
CA GLU A 30 17.23 13.32 5.50
C GLU A 30 15.96 12.47 5.75
N ASN A 31 16.04 11.59 6.75
CA ASN A 31 14.97 10.75 7.30
C ASN A 31 13.58 10.75 6.56
N ASN A 32 13.50 10.11 5.40
CA ASN A 32 12.27 9.97 4.61
C ASN A 32 11.23 8.95 5.16
N THR A 33 11.31 8.59 6.44
CA THR A 33 10.46 7.56 7.05
C THR A 33 8.97 7.94 6.99
N ALA A 34 8.65 9.20 7.27
CA ALA A 34 7.26 9.68 7.23
C ALA A 34 6.66 9.58 5.82
N GLU A 35 7.43 9.93 4.79
CA GLU A 35 7.02 9.80 3.39
C GLU A 35 6.77 8.34 3.01
N LEU A 36 7.66 7.42 3.40
CA LEU A 36 7.50 5.99 3.11
C LEU A 36 6.26 5.39 3.79
N VAL A 37 5.95 5.83 5.02
CA VAL A 37 4.73 5.42 5.72
C VAL A 37 3.49 6.02 5.05
N ALA A 38 3.56 7.28 4.62
CA ALA A 38 2.48 7.93 3.88
C ALA A 38 2.22 7.25 2.53
N ASP A 39 3.28 6.92 1.77
CA ASP A 39 3.22 6.13 0.54
C ASP A 39 2.49 4.79 0.81
N ALA A 40 2.85 4.07 1.87
CA ALA A 40 2.19 2.82 2.24
C ALA A 40 0.68 2.98 2.48
N VAL A 41 0.29 4.00 3.26
CA VAL A 41 -1.11 4.30 3.58
C VAL A 41 -1.88 4.68 2.31
N LEU A 42 -1.27 5.51 1.45
CA LEU A 42 -1.87 5.93 0.19
C LEU A 42 -2.10 4.73 -0.73
N TYR A 43 -1.08 3.91 -0.97
CA TYR A 43 -1.20 2.74 -1.85
C TYR A 43 -2.20 1.71 -1.31
N HIS A 44 -2.26 1.53 0.01
CA HIS A 44 -3.26 0.68 0.64
C HIS A 44 -4.69 1.20 0.42
N GLY A 45 -4.90 2.51 0.57
CA GLY A 45 -6.18 3.16 0.29
C GLY A 45 -6.60 2.99 -1.17
N LEU A 46 -5.70 3.28 -2.11
CA LEU A 46 -5.95 3.14 -3.54
C LEU A 46 -6.27 1.69 -3.95
N ALA A 47 -5.60 0.70 -3.35
CA ALA A 47 -5.93 -0.72 -3.57
C ALA A 47 -7.32 -1.06 -3.02
N GLY A 48 -7.67 -0.51 -1.86
CA GLY A 48 -9.00 -0.63 -1.28
C GLY A 48 -10.10 -0.05 -2.17
N ASP A 49 -9.89 1.16 -2.70
CA ASP A 49 -10.82 1.83 -3.62
C ASP A 49 -10.99 1.03 -4.92
N LEU A 50 -9.89 0.52 -5.47
CA LEU A 50 -9.93 -0.33 -6.67
C LEU A 50 -10.72 -1.62 -6.44
N CYS A 51 -10.51 -2.28 -5.29
CA CYS A 51 -11.26 -3.48 -4.92
C CYS A 51 -12.74 -3.17 -4.68
N ALA A 52 -13.06 -2.06 -4.01
CA ALA A 52 -14.42 -1.61 -3.80
C ALA A 52 -15.15 -1.31 -5.12
N GLN A 53 -14.47 -0.74 -6.11
CA GLN A 53 -15.03 -0.51 -7.45
C GLN A 53 -15.30 -1.82 -8.20
N LYS A 54 -14.42 -2.82 -8.07
CA LYS A 54 -14.53 -4.11 -8.79
C LYS A 54 -15.53 -5.08 -8.15
N LEU A 55 -15.54 -5.16 -6.82
CA LEU A 55 -16.24 -6.20 -6.05
C LEU A 55 -17.36 -5.64 -5.15
N GLY A 56 -17.35 -4.33 -4.91
CA GLY A 56 -18.19 -3.69 -3.90
C GLY A 56 -17.54 -3.70 -2.51
N GLU A 57 -17.82 -2.66 -1.71
CA GLU A 57 -17.23 -2.45 -0.38
C GLU A 57 -17.50 -3.58 0.62
N TYR A 58 -18.62 -4.29 0.45
CA TYR A 58 -19.03 -5.38 1.33
C TYR A 58 -18.38 -6.71 0.97
N ALA A 59 -18.14 -6.98 -0.31
CA ALA A 59 -17.66 -8.27 -0.79
C ALA A 59 -16.13 -8.35 -0.86
N MET A 60 -15.44 -7.21 -0.99
CA MET A 60 -13.98 -7.18 -0.99
C MET A 60 -13.38 -7.81 0.30
N LEU A 61 -12.29 -8.53 0.13
CA LEU A 61 -11.51 -9.21 1.16
C LEU A 61 -10.09 -8.63 1.22
N PRO A 62 -9.38 -8.78 2.36
CA PRO A 62 -7.98 -8.38 2.48
C PRO A 62 -7.05 -8.99 1.42
N THR A 63 -7.32 -10.22 0.97
CA THR A 63 -6.55 -10.87 -0.10
C THR A 63 -6.72 -10.18 -1.44
N ASP A 64 -7.89 -9.62 -1.73
CA ASP A 64 -8.12 -8.87 -2.97
C ASP A 64 -7.26 -7.60 -3.02
N LEU A 65 -7.00 -6.97 -1.86
CA LEU A 65 -6.07 -5.84 -1.79
C LEU A 65 -4.68 -6.28 -2.24
N ILE A 66 -4.19 -7.43 -1.76
CA ILE A 66 -2.87 -7.96 -2.11
C ILE A 66 -2.77 -8.15 -3.63
N ASP A 67 -3.81 -8.71 -4.25
CA ASP A 67 -3.87 -8.90 -5.69
C ASP A 67 -3.93 -7.58 -6.47
N ALA A 68 -4.49 -6.53 -5.87
CA ALA A 68 -4.56 -5.18 -6.45
C ALA A 68 -3.24 -4.39 -6.31
N LEU A 69 -2.38 -4.70 -5.33
CA LEU A 69 -1.16 -3.92 -5.05
C LEU A 69 -0.22 -3.77 -6.25
N PRO A 70 0.07 -4.80 -7.07
CA PRO A 70 0.93 -4.63 -8.25
C PRO A 70 0.41 -3.57 -9.24
N GLU A 71 -0.91 -3.52 -9.45
CA GLU A 71 -1.55 -2.53 -10.33
C GLU A 71 -1.38 -1.11 -9.77
N ILE A 72 -1.57 -0.93 -8.46
CA ILE A 72 -1.40 0.36 -7.79
C ILE A 72 0.06 0.80 -7.82
N LEU A 73 1.00 -0.06 -7.43
CA LEU A 73 2.43 0.27 -7.42
C LEU A 73 2.93 0.65 -8.82
N ALA A 74 2.56 -0.11 -9.85
CA ALA A 74 2.95 0.19 -11.23
C ALA A 74 2.47 1.56 -11.72
N ARG A 75 1.34 2.06 -11.20
CA ARG A 75 0.76 3.36 -11.55
C ARG A 75 1.31 4.53 -10.74
N TYR A 76 1.62 4.32 -9.46
CA TYR A 76 1.84 5.41 -8.50
C TYR A 76 3.22 5.43 -7.82
N SER A 77 4.08 4.43 -8.04
CA SER A 77 5.43 4.38 -7.43
C SER A 77 6.54 4.94 -8.32
N ARG A 78 6.18 5.70 -9.36
CA ARG A 78 7.13 6.35 -10.28
C ARG A 78 7.49 7.75 -9.81
#